data_AF-A0A371IYN3-F1
#
_entry.id   AF-A0A371IYN3-F1
#
_cell.length_a   1.000
_cell.length_b   1.000
_cell.length_c   1.000
_cell.angle_alpha   90.00
_cell.angle_beta   90.00
_cell.angle_gamma   90.00
#
_symmetry.space_group_name_H-M   'P 1'
#
loop_
_entity.id
_entity.type
_entity.pdbx_description
1 polymer ?
#
loop_
_entity_poly.entity_id
_entity_poly.type
_entity_poly.pdbx_seq_one_letter_code
_entity_poly.pdbx_strand_id
1 'polypeptide(L)'
;MKRSLQLKSKTEQDAIAKALEQLKVSAEDIEVEVLENPTKGFLGLIGAKDGIYKITVIEKETDIAKSFIENILKNANVDASVNVTQENNLIKVDIEGNDVACLIGRRGET
;
A
#
# COMPACT_ATOMS: atom_id res chain seq x y z
N MET A 1 4.32 -9.26 -3.48
CA MET A 1 3.06 -9.65 -4.16
C MET A 1 2.19 -8.41 -4.14
N LYS A 2 1.73 -7.90 -5.29
CA LYS A 2 0.86 -6.72 -5.29
C LYS A 2 -0.45 -7.06 -4.56
N ARG A 3 -0.78 -6.32 -3.49
CA ARG A 3 -2.07 -6.47 -2.81
C ARG A 3 -3.18 -5.95 -3.72
N SER A 4 -4.12 -6.82 -4.09
CA SER A 4 -5.27 -6.45 -4.93
C SER A 4 -6.56 -7.09 -4.43
N LEU A 5 -7.68 -6.42 -4.68
CA LEU A 5 -9.03 -6.85 -4.33
C LEU A 5 -9.94 -6.73 -5.55
N GLN A 6 -10.74 -7.75 -5.83
CA GLN A 6 -11.80 -7.68 -6.84
C GLN A 6 -13.16 -7.55 -6.15
N LEU A 7 -13.93 -6.54 -6.53
CA LEU A 7 -15.22 -6.22 -5.93
C LEU A 7 -16.31 -6.08 -6.99
N LYS A 8 -17.49 -6.61 -6.66
CA LYS A 8 -18.74 -6.29 -7.37
C LYS A 8 -19.39 -5.08 -6.72
N SER A 9 -19.74 -4.09 -7.52
CA SER A 9 -20.39 -2.88 -7.01
C SER A 9 -21.24 -2.19 -8.06
N LYS A 10 -22.24 -1.43 -7.60
CA LYS A 10 -23.10 -0.62 -8.47
C LYS A 10 -22.34 0.53 -9.11
N THR A 11 -21.41 1.13 -8.36
CA THR A 11 -20.57 2.24 -8.79
C THR A 11 -19.12 1.99 -8.43
N GLU A 12 -18.22 2.65 -9.17
CA GLU A 12 -16.78 2.64 -8.89
C GLU A 12 -16.47 3.23 -7.52
N GLN A 13 -17.15 4.33 -7.15
CA GLN A 13 -16.99 5.01 -5.86
C GLN A 13 -17.30 4.10 -4.68
N ASP A 14 -18.38 3.30 -4.77
CA ASP A 14 -18.72 2.31 -3.74
C ASP A 14 -17.68 1.19 -3.65
N ALA A 15 -17.06 0.81 -4.78
CA ALA A 15 -15.99 -0.19 -4.79
C ALA A 15 -14.71 0.36 -4.15
N ILE A 16 -14.35 1.61 -4.46
CA ILE A 16 -13.21 2.32 -3.86
C ILE A 16 -13.40 2.42 -2.34
N ALA A 17 -14.54 2.92 -1.87
CA ALA A 17 -14.79 3.09 -0.43
C ALA A 17 -14.61 1.79 0.35
N LYS A 18 -15.18 0.68 -0.15
CA LYS A 18 -15.01 -0.66 0.44
C LYS A 18 -13.56 -1.13 0.41
N ALA A 19 -12.85 -0.87 -0.68
CA ALA A 19 -11.45 -1.27 -0.82
C ALA A 19 -10.54 -0.51 0.15
N LEU A 20 -10.74 0.80 0.33
CA LEU A 20 -9.96 1.61 1.27
C LEU A 20 -10.12 1.12 2.72
N GLU A 21 -11.34 0.76 3.10
CA GLU A 21 -11.63 0.20 4.43
C GLU A 21 -10.97 -1.17 4.62
N GLN A 22 -11.13 -2.08 3.65
CA GLN A 22 -10.59 -3.45 3.74
C GLN A 22 -9.06 -3.49 3.67
N LEU A 23 -8.47 -2.64 2.83
CA LEU A 23 -7.02 -2.58 2.63
C LEU A 23 -6.34 -1.64 3.63
N LYS A 24 -7.08 -0.79 4.36
CA LYS A 24 -6.53 0.22 5.28
C LYS A 24 -5.47 1.09 4.61
N VAL A 25 -5.77 1.54 3.40
CA VAL A 25 -4.92 2.43 2.59
C VAL A 25 -5.67 3.71 2.26
N SER A 26 -4.94 4.72 1.79
CA SER A 26 -5.51 5.98 1.33
C SER A 26 -5.93 5.90 -0.15
N ALA A 27 -6.76 6.84 -0.61
CA ALA A 27 -7.22 6.90 -2.00
C ALA A 27 -6.10 7.20 -3.01
N GLU A 28 -5.02 7.84 -2.57
CA GLU A 28 -3.85 8.14 -3.38
C GLU A 28 -2.91 6.93 -3.54
N ASP A 29 -3.07 5.90 -2.71
CA ASP A 29 -2.25 4.68 -2.73
C ASP A 29 -2.97 3.50 -3.41
N ILE A 30 -3.93 3.77 -4.30
CA ILE A 30 -4.65 2.73 -5.05
C ILE A 30 -4.74 3.03 -6.55
N GLU A 31 -4.74 1.96 -7.33
CA GLU A 31 -5.07 1.93 -8.74
C GLU A 31 -6.38 1.16 -8.93
N VAL A 32 -7.29 1.70 -9.75
CA VAL A 32 -8.61 1.10 -10.01
C VAL A 32 -8.70 0.70 -11.48
N GLU A 33 -9.04 -0.56 -11.72
CA GLU A 33 -9.26 -1.13 -13.03
C GLU A 33 -10.72 -1.62 -13.13
N VAL A 34 -11.47 -1.13 -14.12
CA VAL A 34 -12.84 -1.60 -14.40
C VAL A 34 -12.75 -2.84 -15.28
N LEU A 35 -13.03 -4.01 -14.70
CA LEU A 35 -13.03 -5.29 -15.41
C LEU A 35 -14.34 -5.52 -16.16
N GLU A 36 -15.47 -5.12 -15.58
CA GLU A 36 -16.79 -5.17 -16.21
C GLU A 36 -17.58 -3.92 -15.87
N ASN A 37 -18.17 -3.26 -16.89
CA ASN A 37 -19.01 -2.10 -16.68
C ASN A 37 -20.38 -2.51 -16.09
N PRO A 38 -20.94 -1.74 -15.13
CA PRO A 38 -22.29 -1.98 -14.63
C PRO A 38 -23.31 -1.80 -15.76
N THR A 39 -24.30 -2.69 -15.83
CA THR A 39 -25.36 -2.63 -16.85
C THR A 39 -26.65 -2.12 -16.23
N LYS A 40 -27.29 -1.16 -16.91
CA LYS A 40 -28.64 -0.70 -16.54
C LYS A 40 -29.67 -1.73 -17.02
N GLY A 41 -30.60 -2.09 -16.14
CA GLY A 41 -31.73 -2.95 -16.48
C GLY A 41 -32.77 -2.24 -17.35
N PHE A 42 -33.67 -3.01 -17.98
CA PHE A 42 -34.78 -2.48 -18.76
C PHE A 42 -35.72 -1.66 -17.85
N LEU A 43 -35.98 -0.40 -18.22
CA LEU A 43 -36.73 0.60 -17.44
C LEU A 43 -36.22 0.81 -16.00
N GLY A 44 -34.96 0.46 -15.71
CA GLY A 44 -34.38 0.58 -14.37
C GLY A 44 -34.88 -0.47 -13.36
N LEU A 45 -35.69 -1.45 -13.78
CA LEU A 45 -36.34 -2.40 -12.87
C LEU A 45 -35.87 -3.85 -13.02
N ILE A 46 -35.44 -4.28 -14.22
CA ILE A 46 -35.15 -5.71 -14.48
C ILE A 46 -33.82 -5.87 -15.23
N GLY A 47 -32.93 -6.73 -14.73
CA GLY A 47 -31.69 -7.12 -15.42
C GLY A 47 -30.48 -6.22 -15.17
N ALA A 48 -30.51 -5.36 -14.15
CA ALA A 48 -29.32 -4.61 -13.74
C ALA A 48 -28.23 -5.56 -13.22
N LYS A 49 -26.97 -5.30 -13.57
CA LYS A 49 -25.81 -6.02 -13.04
C LYS A 49 -24.80 -5.02 -12.52
N ASP A 50 -24.19 -5.39 -11.40
CA ASP A 50 -23.07 -4.67 -10.83
C ASP A 50 -21.86 -4.75 -11.76
N GLY A 51 -21.03 -3.71 -11.73
CA GLY A 51 -19.71 -3.74 -12.37
C GLY A 51 -18.73 -4.56 -11.53
N ILE A 52 -17.64 -4.99 -12.16
CA ILE A 52 -16.52 -5.65 -11.51
C ILE A 52 -15.32 -4.72 -11.56
N TYR A 53 -14.76 -4.42 -10.39
CA TYR A 53 -13.63 -3.52 -10.22
C TYR A 53 -12.48 -4.28 -9.57
N LYS A 54 -11.27 -4.09 -10.08
CA LYS A 54 -10.03 -4.56 -9.47
C LYS A 54 -9.27 -3.37 -8.91
N ILE A 55 -9.10 -3.36 -7.59
CA ILE A 55 -8.39 -2.31 -6.87
C ILE A 55 -7.04 -2.88 -6.45
N THR A 56 -5.96 -2.21 -6.83
CA THR A 56 -4.59 -2.63 -6.53
C THR A 56 -3.92 -1.57 -5.68
N VAL A 57 -3.24 -1.96 -4.60
CA VAL A 57 -2.45 -1.02 -3.79
C VAL A 57 -1.21 -0.61 -4.58
N ILE A 58 -0.96 0.69 -4.66
CA ILE A 58 0.27 1.27 -5.18
C ILE A 58 1.30 1.21 -4.06
N GLU A 59 2.25 0.28 -4.16
CA GLU A 59 3.38 0.22 -3.24
C GLU A 59 4.45 1.22 -3.69
N LYS A 60 4.76 2.22 -2.85
CA LYS A 60 5.88 3.13 -3.11
C LYS A 60 7.19 2.44 -2.74
N GLU A 61 8.25 2.73 -3.47
CA GLU A 61 9.59 2.20 -3.16
C GLU A 61 10.02 2.54 -1.74
N THR A 62 9.62 3.71 -1.24
CA THR A 62 9.84 4.15 0.14
C THR A 62 9.14 3.26 1.16
N ASP A 63 7.94 2.76 0.87
CA ASP A 63 7.19 1.88 1.78
C ASP A 63 7.83 0.50 1.86
N ILE A 64 8.34 0.01 0.72
CA ILE A 64 9.09 -1.24 0.63
C ILE A 64 10.38 -1.13 1.44
N ALA A 65 11.17 -0.08 1.21
CA ALA A 65 12.42 0.16 1.93
C ALA A 65 12.18 0.30 3.44
N LYS A 66 11.16 1.06 3.84
CA LYS A 66 10.79 1.23 5.25
C LYS A 66 10.45 -0.11 5.90
N SER A 67 9.52 -0.86 5.30
CA SER A 67 9.09 -2.16 5.83
C SER A 67 10.24 -3.16 5.93
N PHE A 68 11.16 -3.13 4.96
CA PHE A 68 12.34 -3.99 4.95
C PHE A 68 13.29 -3.68 6.12
N ILE A 69 13.65 -2.41 6.29
CA ILE A 69 14.56 -1.98 7.37
C ILE A 69 13.92 -2.17 8.74
N GLU A 70 12.66 -1.80 8.93
CA GLU A 70 11.93 -2.03 10.19
C GLU A 70 11.90 -3.51 10.57
N ASN A 71 11.71 -4.40 9.60
CA ASN A 71 11.74 -5.83 9.85
C ASN A 71 13.15 -6.31 10.25
N ILE A 72 14.22 -5.81 9.62
CA ILE A 72 15.59 -6.13 10.03
C ILE A 72 15.86 -5.69 11.46
N LEU A 73 15.56 -4.43 11.80
CA LEU A 73 15.78 -3.88 13.14
C LEU A 73 15.00 -4.64 14.20
N LYS A 74 13.74 -4.99 13.91
CA LYS A 74 12.91 -5.82 14.78
C LYS A 74 13.52 -7.20 15.03
N ASN A 75 14.01 -7.87 13.99
CA ASN A 75 14.64 -9.19 14.14
C ASN A 75 16.00 -9.11 14.84
N ALA A 76 16.69 -7.97 14.74
CA ALA A 76 17.91 -7.67 15.50
C ALA A 76 17.61 -7.22 16.94
N ASN A 77 16.35 -7.10 17.33
CA ASN A 77 15.90 -6.60 18.63
C ASN A 77 16.45 -5.20 18.95
N VAL A 78 16.52 -4.35 17.93
CA VAL A 78 16.94 -2.94 18.02
C VAL A 78 15.69 -2.06 18.02
N ASP A 79 15.52 -1.26 19.08
CA ASP A 79 14.44 -0.30 19.20
C ASP A 79 14.85 1.04 18.57
N ALA A 80 14.33 1.31 17.37
CA ALA A 80 14.63 2.50 16.59
C ALA A 80 13.46 2.88 15.68
N SER A 81 13.31 4.18 15.43
CA SER A 81 12.41 4.73 14.42
C SER A 81 13.10 4.79 13.06
N VAL A 82 12.34 4.51 12.00
CA VAL A 82 12.82 4.55 10.61
C VAL A 82 11.99 5.58 9.85
N ASN A 83 12.68 6.59 9.32
CA ASN A 83 12.11 7.56 8.39
C ASN A 83 12.70 7.35 7.00
N VAL A 84 11.84 7.21 5.98
CA VAL A 84 12.27 6.98 4.60
C VAL A 84 11.71 8.08 3.71
N THR A 85 12.59 8.76 2.99
CA THR A 85 12.25 9.83 2.06
C THR A 85 12.84 9.57 0.69
N GLN A 86 12.15 10.02 -0.35
CA GLN A 86 12.66 10.01 -1.72
C GLN A 86 13.31 11.36 -2.03
N GLU A 87 14.58 11.35 -2.42
CA GLU A 87 15.32 12.53 -2.90
C GLU A 87 15.89 12.23 -4.30
N ASN A 88 15.24 12.77 -5.34
CA ASN A 88 15.57 12.49 -6.75
C ASN A 88 15.57 10.98 -7.04
N ASN A 89 16.73 10.40 -7.34
CA ASN A 89 16.92 8.98 -7.61
C ASN A 89 17.54 8.23 -6.41
N LEU A 90 17.49 8.82 -5.21
CA LEU A 90 18.00 8.24 -3.98
C LEU A 90 16.85 8.05 -3.00
N ILE A 91 16.82 6.89 -2.35
CA ILE A 91 16.01 6.66 -1.15
C ILE A 91 16.92 6.97 0.03
N LYS A 92 16.58 8.00 0.79
CA LYS A 92 17.25 8.34 2.04
C LYS A 92 16.52 7.65 3.19
N VAL A 93 17.28 6.97 4.05
CA VAL A 93 16.77 6.27 5.22
C VAL A 93 17.48 6.84 6.45
N ASP A 94 16.71 7.48 7.32
CA ASP A 94 17.17 7.96 8.61
C ASP A 94 16.69 6.99 9.70
N ILE A 95 17.61 6.49 10.52
CA ILE A 95 17.34 5.56 11.62
C ILE A 95 17.75 6.24 12.92
N GLU A 96 16.82 6.41 13.84
CA GLU A 96 17.04 7.09 15.11
C GLU A 96 16.61 6.22 16.29
N GLY A 97 17.40 6.16 17.35
CA GLY A 97 17.08 5.36 18.53
C GLY A 97 18.22 5.34 19.54
N ASN A 98 17.96 4.74 20.71
CA ASN A 98 18.93 4.73 21.79
C ASN A 98 20.04 3.68 21.56
N ASP A 99 19.72 2.57 20.91
CA ASP A 99 20.64 1.45 20.69
C ASP A 99 21.17 1.36 19.25
N VAL A 100 21.00 2.40 18.44
CA VAL A 100 21.37 2.40 17.01
C VAL A 100 22.88 2.41 16.75
N ALA A 101 23.70 2.70 17.76
CA ALA A 101 25.16 2.68 17.61
C ALA A 101 25.70 1.30 17.19
N CYS A 102 25.00 0.22 17.56
CA CYS A 102 25.36 -1.14 17.15
C CYS A 102 25.22 -1.36 15.64
N LEU A 103 24.37 -0.58 14.96
CA LEU A 103 24.14 -0.65 13.52
C LEU A 103 25.29 -0.08 12.69
N ILE A 104 26.22 0.67 13.31
CA ILE A 104 27.41 1.17 12.61
C ILE A 104 28.47 0.05 12.52
N GLY A 105 28.51 -0.87 13.48
CA GLY A 105 29.54 -1.92 13.56
C GLY A 105 30.97 -1.36 13.70
N ARG A 106 31.98 -2.22 13.60
CA ARG A 106 33.37 -1.78 13.66
C ARG A 106 33.77 -1.14 12.34
N ARG A 107 33.92 0.19 12.32
CA ARG A 107 34.28 0.99 11.13
C ARG A 107 33.19 1.11 10.05
N GLY A 108 31.90 0.97 10.39
CA GLY A 108 30.83 1.14 9.39
C GLY A 108 30.53 -0.12 8.58
N GLU A 109 30.71 -1.31 9.16
CA GLU A 109 30.63 -2.60 8.43
C GLU A 109 29.24 -3.23 8.42
N THR A 110 28.38 -2.84 9.36
CA THR A 110 27.02 -3.35 9.54
C THR A 110 26.04 -2.53 8.68
#